data_AF-A0A820FF40-F1
#
_entry.id   AF-A0A820FF40-F1
#
_cell.length_a   1.000
_cell.length_b   1.000
_cell.length_c   1.000
_cell.angle_alpha   90.00
_cell.angle_beta   90.00
_cell.angle_gamma   90.00
#
_symmetry.space_group_name_H-M   'P 1'
#
loop_
_entity.id
_entity.type
_entity.pdbx_description
1 polymer ?
#
loop_
_entity_poly.entity_id
_entity_poly.type
_entity_poly.pdbx_seq_one_letter_code
_entity_poly.pdbx_strand_id
1 'polypeptide(L)'
;MNPNEANLFDKLPAWLQKHPPTNACTMADKIISTIKRHYDSIEINVVGFCYGGKIVIHLITHPELSSSVKAGVVAHPSFLVKEEANQIKRPILFQCAETDERFIPDIRKHFEKELTRTGL
;
A
#
# COMPACT_ATOMS: atom_id res chain seq x y z
N MET A 1 24.59 15.40 -7.57
CA MET A 1 24.44 14.97 -6.16
C MET A 1 25.68 15.37 -5.41
N ASN A 2 25.54 15.81 -4.16
CA ASN A 2 26.66 16.13 -3.27
C ASN A 2 27.37 14.82 -2.88
N PRO A 3 28.67 14.63 -3.18
CA PRO A 3 29.40 13.40 -2.88
C PRO A 3 29.61 13.15 -1.37
N ASN A 4 29.32 14.15 -0.51
CA ASN A 4 29.46 14.06 0.95
C ASN A 4 28.13 13.83 1.68
N GLU A 5 27.01 13.76 0.97
CA GLU A 5 25.73 13.35 1.55
C GLU A 5 25.54 11.86 1.30
N ALA A 6 25.63 11.07 2.38
CA ALA A 6 25.26 9.65 2.33
C ALA A 6 23.91 9.51 1.63
N ASN A 7 23.87 8.70 0.57
CA ASN A 7 22.69 8.54 -0.25
C ASN A 7 21.53 8.10 0.67
N LEU A 8 20.37 8.75 0.54
CA LEU A 8 19.17 8.39 1.30
C LEU A 8 18.89 6.88 1.23
N PHE A 9 19.19 6.26 0.08
CA PHE A 9 19.02 4.83 -0.13
C PHE A 9 19.98 3.95 0.68
N ASP A 10 21.18 4.44 1.04
CA ASP A 10 22.14 3.69 1.87
C ASP A 10 21.64 3.56 3.32
N LYS A 11 20.88 4.56 3.79
CA LYS A 11 20.31 4.59 5.15
C LYS A 11 18.97 3.86 5.24
N LEU A 12 18.34 3.56 4.10
CA LEU A 12 17.01 2.96 4.03
C LEU A 12 16.91 1.61 4.75
N PRO A 13 17.87 0.66 4.64
CA PRO A 13 17.78 -0.63 5.34
C PRO A 13 17.73 -0.48 6.87
N ALA A 14 18.58 0.37 7.44
CA ALA A 14 18.62 0.62 8.89
C ALA A 14 17.33 1.32 9.38
N TRP A 15 16.77 2.21 8.55
CA TRP A 15 15.46 2.81 8.83
C TRP A 15 14.34 1.76 8.78
N LEU A 16 14.29 0.91 7.75
CA LEU A 16 13.27 -0.14 7.62
C LEU A 16 13.29 -1.15 8.76
N GLN A 17 14.46 -1.47 9.33
CA GLN A 17 14.56 -2.31 10.52
C GLN A 17 13.83 -1.70 11.73
N LYS A 18 13.86 -0.38 11.89
CA LYS A 18 13.19 0.34 12.98
C LYS A 18 11.73 0.68 12.64
N HIS A 19 11.41 0.77 11.36
CA HIS A 19 10.12 1.21 10.84
C HIS A 19 9.52 0.21 9.84
N PRO A 20 9.31 -1.07 10.23
CA PRO A 20 8.72 -2.05 9.34
C PRO A 20 7.31 -1.61 8.91
N PRO A 21 6.85 -1.95 7.68
CA PRO A 21 5.51 -1.59 7.19
C PRO A 21 4.37 -1.94 8.16
N THR A 22 4.52 -3.03 8.90
CA THR A 22 3.54 -3.50 9.91
C THR A 22 3.24 -2.45 10.98
N ASN A 23 4.22 -1.64 11.38
CA ASN A 23 4.01 -0.57 12.35
C ASN A 23 3.12 0.53 11.77
N ALA A 24 3.36 0.92 10.50
CA ALA A 24 2.54 1.91 9.82
C ALA A 24 1.13 1.37 9.52
N CYS A 25 0.99 0.09 9.14
CA CYS A 25 -0.30 -0.57 9.02
C CYS A 25 -1.10 -0.51 10.32
N THR A 26 -0.48 -0.88 11.45
CA THR A 26 -1.13 -0.82 12.77
C THR A 26 -1.56 0.61 13.14
N MET A 27 -0.75 1.61 12.78
CA MET A 27 -1.12 3.01 12.97
C MET A 27 -2.30 3.42 12.08
N ALA A 28 -2.29 2.99 10.82
CA ALA A 28 -3.36 3.25 9.87
C ALA A 28 -4.69 2.64 10.34
N ASP A 29 -4.67 1.43 10.89
CA ASP A 29 -5.85 0.78 11.47
C ASP A 29 -6.48 1.64 12.57
N LYS A 30 -5.63 2.20 13.45
CA LYS A 30 -6.07 3.12 14.52
C LYS A 30 -6.65 4.42 13.96
N ILE A 31 -6.05 4.97 12.92
CA ILE A 31 -6.54 6.20 12.28
C ILE A 31 -7.93 5.96 11.68
N ILE A 32 -8.09 4.91 10.87
CA ILE A 32 -9.38 4.58 10.24
C ILE A 32 -10.44 4.29 11.30
N SER A 33 -10.11 3.49 12.32
CA SER A 33 -11.04 3.17 13.42
C SER A 33 -11.46 4.41 14.21
N THR A 34 -10.53 5.33 14.45
CA THR A 34 -10.83 6.61 15.13
C THR A 34 -11.75 7.47 14.29
N ILE A 35 -11.47 7.63 12.99
CA ILE A 35 -12.33 8.40 12.09
C ILE A 35 -13.74 7.81 12.08
N LYS A 36 -13.87 6.49 11.91
CA LYS A 36 -15.17 5.81 11.90
C LYS A 36 -15.94 5.89 13.22
N ARG A 37 -15.24 6.01 14.36
CA ARG A 37 -15.87 6.18 15.68
C ARG A 37 -16.45 7.58 15.86
N HIS A 38 -15.78 8.61 15.32
CA HIS A 38 -16.14 9.99 15.58
C HIS A 38 -16.95 10.64 14.46
N TYR A 39 -16.95 10.05 13.27
CA TYR A 39 -17.57 10.63 12.08
C TYR A 39 -18.30 9.55 11.26
N ASP A 40 -19.63 9.55 11.32
CA ASP A 40 -20.46 8.55 10.63
C ASP A 40 -20.55 8.78 9.12
N SER A 41 -20.44 10.03 8.66
CA SER A 41 -20.69 10.45 7.28
C SER A 41 -19.45 10.68 6.42
N ILE A 42 -18.25 10.40 6.95
CA ILE A 42 -17.00 10.58 6.18
C ILE A 42 -16.75 9.37 5.28
N GLU A 43 -16.56 9.64 3.99
CA GLU A 43 -16.02 8.68 3.05
C GLU A 43 -14.49 8.73 3.05
N ILE A 44 -13.87 7.55 3.05
CA ILE A 44 -12.42 7.41 3.13
C ILE A 44 -11.90 6.79 1.83
N ASN A 45 -10.98 7.50 1.20
CA ASN A 45 -10.14 6.99 0.12
C ASN A 45 -8.69 7.10 0.57
N VAL A 46 -7.85 6.16 0.12
CA VAL A 46 -6.46 6.06 0.58
C VAL A 46 -5.50 6.15 -0.60
N VAL A 47 -4.41 6.89 -0.42
CA VAL A 47 -3.35 7.05 -1.43
C VAL A 47 -2.01 6.75 -0.78
N GLY A 48 -1.16 5.97 -1.45
CA GLY A 48 0.11 5.52 -0.91
C GLY A 48 1.23 5.53 -1.95
N PHE A 49 2.41 5.97 -1.53
CA PHE A 49 3.61 6.07 -2.37
C PHE A 49 4.70 5.16 -1.80
N CYS A 50 5.38 4.37 -2.65
CA CYS A 50 6.45 3.47 -2.20
C CYS A 50 6.00 2.52 -1.08
N TYR A 51 6.66 2.60 0.07
CA TYR A 51 6.29 2.04 1.37
C TYR A 51 4.80 2.23 1.69
N GLY A 52 4.24 3.40 1.40
CA GLY A 52 2.83 3.75 1.58
C GLY A 52 1.85 2.87 0.80
N GLY A 53 2.28 2.32 -0.35
CA GLY A 53 1.49 1.38 -1.13
C GLY A 53 1.13 0.12 -0.33
N LYS A 54 2.02 -0.35 0.53
CA LYS A 54 1.74 -1.49 1.43
C LYS A 54 0.61 -1.18 2.41
N ILE A 55 0.56 0.03 2.94
CA ILE A 55 -0.50 0.45 3.87
C ILE A 55 -1.85 0.54 3.14
N VAL A 56 -1.86 1.04 1.90
CA VAL A 56 -3.09 1.07 1.09
C VAL A 56 -3.63 -0.35 0.85
N ILE A 57 -2.76 -1.27 0.42
CA ILE A 57 -3.14 -2.67 0.21
C ILE A 57 -3.66 -3.27 1.52
N HIS A 58 -2.92 -3.10 2.62
CA HIS A 58 -3.33 -3.55 3.95
C HIS A 58 -4.74 -3.06 4.32
N LEU A 59 -5.03 -1.76 4.19
CA LEU A 59 -6.33 -1.20 4.54
C LEU A 59 -7.47 -1.72 3.64
N ILE A 60 -7.22 -1.86 2.34
CA ILE A 60 -8.22 -2.32 1.37
C ILE A 60 -8.49 -3.83 1.49
N THR A 61 -7.51 -4.60 1.95
CA THR A 61 -7.68 -6.04 2.18
C THR A 61 -7.97 -6.36 3.65
N HIS A 62 -7.98 -5.37 4.54
CA HIS A 62 -8.18 -5.58 5.97
C HIS A 62 -9.54 -6.27 6.24
N PRO A 63 -9.61 -7.34 7.04
CA PRO A 63 -10.85 -8.08 7.29
C PRO A 63 -12.00 -7.18 7.78
N GLU A 64 -11.74 -6.36 8.80
CA GLU A 64 -12.74 -5.46 9.38
C GLU A 64 -12.83 -4.09 8.70
N LEU A 65 -11.69 -3.48 8.37
CA LEU A 65 -11.62 -2.07 7.94
C LEU A 65 -11.78 -1.85 6.43
N SER A 66 -11.66 -2.88 5.59
CA SER A 66 -11.80 -2.75 4.13
C SER A 66 -13.16 -2.24 3.68
N SER A 67 -14.19 -2.41 4.51
CA SER A 67 -15.53 -1.84 4.28
C SER A 67 -15.59 -0.32 4.46
N SER A 68 -14.64 0.24 5.21
CA SER A 68 -14.53 1.67 5.49
C SER A 68 -13.78 2.43 4.40
N VAL A 69 -13.01 1.73 3.55
CA VAL A 69 -12.26 2.33 2.44
C VAL A 69 -13.02 2.14 1.13
N LYS A 70 -13.31 3.24 0.43
CA LYS A 70 -14.07 3.24 -0.82
C LYS A 70 -13.20 2.90 -2.02
N ALA A 71 -12.02 3.51 -2.12
CA ALA A 71 -11.05 3.24 -3.17
C ALA A 71 -9.61 3.50 -2.69
N GLY A 72 -8.66 2.94 -3.44
CA GLY A 72 -7.23 3.12 -3.22
C GLY A 72 -6.48 3.65 -4.44
N VAL A 73 -5.37 4.33 -4.20
CA VAL A 73 -4.36 4.59 -5.23
C VAL A 73 -3.01 4.22 -4.67
N VAL A 74 -2.24 3.45 -5.43
CA VAL A 74 -0.85 3.13 -5.11
C VAL A 74 0.07 3.62 -6.21
N ALA A 75 1.07 4.40 -5.82
CA ALA A 75 2.12 4.88 -6.71
C ALA A 75 3.43 4.19 -6.35
N HIS A 76 4.04 3.53 -7.34
CA HIS A 76 5.30 2.79 -7.24
C HIS A 76 5.44 1.94 -5.95
N PRO A 77 4.46 1.06 -5.65
CA PRO A 77 4.36 0.40 -4.35
C PRO A 77 5.55 -0.50 -4.04
N SER A 78 5.80 -0.73 -2.75
CA SER A 78 6.81 -1.67 -2.27
C SER A 78 6.20 -2.68 -1.29
N PHE A 79 6.89 -3.82 -1.11
CA PHE A 79 6.56 -4.84 -0.09
C PHE A 79 5.22 -5.58 -0.31
N LEU A 80 4.68 -5.55 -1.53
CA LEU A 80 3.47 -6.32 -1.87
C LEU A 80 3.81 -7.79 -2.05
N VAL A 81 2.87 -8.66 -1.67
CA VAL A 81 2.96 -10.11 -1.87
C VAL A 81 1.76 -10.61 -2.67
N LYS A 82 1.92 -11.73 -3.39
CA LYS A 82 0.93 -12.22 -4.36
C LYS A 82 -0.44 -12.49 -3.73
N GLU A 83 -0.43 -13.00 -2.51
CA GLU A 83 -1.63 -13.41 -1.76
C GLU A 83 -2.58 -12.23 -1.50
N GLU A 84 -2.06 -11.01 -1.48
CA GLU A 84 -2.86 -9.80 -1.25
C GLU A 84 -3.74 -9.47 -2.45
N ALA A 85 -3.32 -9.81 -3.68
CA ALA A 85 -4.08 -9.49 -4.90
C ALA A 85 -5.50 -10.10 -4.87
N ASN A 86 -5.61 -11.35 -4.39
CA ASN A 86 -6.88 -12.08 -4.29
C ASN A 86 -7.85 -11.49 -3.27
N GLN A 87 -7.36 -10.66 -2.35
CA GLN A 87 -8.15 -10.08 -1.26
C GLN A 87 -8.70 -8.70 -1.63
N ILE A 88 -8.22 -8.09 -2.71
CA ILE A 88 -8.67 -6.78 -3.16
C ILE A 88 -10.09 -6.89 -3.71
N LYS A 89 -11.02 -6.18 -3.07
CA LYS A 89 -12.45 -6.13 -3.44
C LYS A 89 -12.94 -4.69 -3.66
N ARG A 90 -12.06 -3.70 -3.56
CA ARG A 90 -12.37 -2.28 -3.73
C ARG A 90 -11.64 -1.74 -4.95
N PRO A 91 -12.21 -0.75 -5.67
CA PRO A 91 -11.51 -0.05 -6.74
C PRO A 91 -10.13 0.43 -6.31
N ILE A 92 -9.12 0.13 -7.12
CA ILE A 92 -7.75 0.55 -6.85
C ILE A 92 -7.02 0.92 -8.14
N LEU A 93 -6.30 2.03 -8.12
CA LEU A 93 -5.43 2.45 -9.22
C LEU A 93 -3.97 2.17 -8.89
N PHE A 94 -3.27 1.47 -9.77
CA PHE A 94 -1.82 1.26 -9.71
C PHE A 94 -1.10 2.21 -10.68
N GLN A 95 -0.27 3.10 -10.15
CA GLN A 95 0.63 3.97 -10.91
C GLN A 95 2.06 3.45 -10.75
N CYS A 96 2.45 2.50 -11.61
CA CYS A 96 3.73 1.81 -11.52
C CYS A 96 4.65 2.17 -12.68
N ALA A 97 5.96 2.24 -12.42
CA ALA A 97 6.97 2.36 -13.48
C ALA A 97 7.34 0.96 -14.01
N GLU A 98 7.57 0.84 -15.31
CA GLU A 98 7.93 -0.43 -15.95
C GLU A 98 9.22 -1.05 -15.39
N THR A 99 10.15 -0.20 -14.94
CA THR A 99 11.48 -0.55 -14.46
C THR A 99 11.59 -0.55 -12.92
N ASP A 100 10.48 -0.56 -12.19
CA ASP A 100 10.49 -0.56 -10.73
C ASP A 100 10.88 -1.95 -10.17
N GLU A 101 12.05 -2.04 -9.55
CA GLU A 101 12.55 -3.27 -8.96
C GLU A 101 11.89 -3.63 -7.61
N ARG A 102 11.08 -2.73 -7.02
CA ARG A 102 10.36 -2.99 -5.77
C ARG A 102 9.03 -3.68 -5.98
N PHE A 103 8.38 -3.44 -7.12
CA PHE A 103 7.20 -4.17 -7.57
C PHE A 103 7.57 -5.10 -8.71
N ILE A 104 8.33 -6.14 -8.36
CA ILE A 104 8.98 -7.05 -9.32
C ILE A 104 7.99 -7.63 -10.35
N PRO A 105 8.45 -7.88 -11.59
CA PRO A 105 7.57 -8.27 -12.70
C PRO A 105 6.64 -9.46 -12.42
N ASP A 106 7.11 -10.45 -11.65
CA ASP A 106 6.31 -11.63 -11.29
C ASP A 106 5.15 -11.29 -10.35
N ILE A 107 5.38 -10.42 -9.35
CA ILE A 107 4.32 -9.95 -8.45
C ILE A 107 3.37 -9.02 -9.23
N ARG A 108 3.91 -8.07 -10.01
CA ARG A 108 3.10 -7.17 -10.83
C ARG A 108 2.15 -7.92 -11.77
N LYS A 109 2.67 -8.88 -12.54
CA LYS A 109 1.86 -9.69 -13.45
C LYS A 109 0.79 -10.49 -12.72
N HIS A 110 1.07 -10.96 -11.50
CA HIS A 110 0.07 -11.63 -10.68
C HIS A 110 -1.06 -10.69 -10.27
N PHE A 111 -0.73 -9.48 -9.79
CA PHE A 111 -1.71 -8.46 -9.46
C PHE A 111 -2.56 -8.08 -10.68
N GLU A 112 -1.94 -7.80 -11.83
CA GLU A 112 -2.65 -7.48 -13.08
C GLU A 112 -3.63 -8.58 -13.47
N LYS A 113 -3.18 -9.84 -13.42
CA LYS A 113 -4.02 -11.00 -13.74
C LYS A 113 -5.22 -11.12 -12.81
N GLU A 114 -5.01 -11.04 -11.50
CA GLU A 114 -6.08 -11.25 -10.52
C GLU A 114 -7.08 -10.09 -10.51
N LEU A 115 -6.63 -8.84 -10.64
CA LEU A 115 -7.51 -7.67 -10.71
C LEU A 115 -8.35 -7.69 -11.99
N THR A 116 -7.73 -8.00 -13.14
CA THR A 116 -8.46 -8.18 -14.40
C THR A 116 -9.52 -9.29 -14.29
N ARG A 117 -9.18 -10.40 -13.62
CA ARG A 117 -10.11 -11.53 -13.40
C ARG A 117 -11.31 -11.14 -12.53
N THR A 118 -11.12 -10.27 -11.54
CA THR A 118 -12.18 -9.83 -10.62
C THR A 118 -12.96 -8.61 -11.11
N GLY A 119 -12.60 -8.06 -12.28
CA GLY A 119 -13.26 -6.90 -12.87
C GLY A 119 -12.85 -5.57 -12.23
N LEU A 120 -11.65 -5.51 -11.63
CA LEU A 120 -11.03 -4.33 -11.05
C LEU A 120 -9.90 -3.79 -11.93
#